data_AF-A0A2D9FVP5-F1
#
_entry.id   AF-A0A2D9FVP5-F1
#
_cell.length_a   1.000
_cell.length_b   1.000
_cell.length_c   1.000
_cell.angle_alpha   90.00
_cell.angle_beta   90.00
_cell.angle_gamma   90.00
#
_symmetry.space_group_name_H-M   'P 1'
#
loop_
_entity.id
_entity.type
_entity.pdbx_description
1 polymer ?
#
loop_
_entity_poly.entity_id
_entity_poly.type
_entity_poly.pdbx_seq_one_letter_code
_entity_poly.pdbx_strand_id
1 'polypeptide(L)'
;MSNETKLLIGAILAGSIAYLVPLYFGSIWLGYTLLLLITISFLGSLIWFARLNLESKISRRVVIGVTGTLLICNILLFVHDYNRKDYQKNILLEIRKILDTGIARSDVQKELTYVFSRYHTGDRNSVVETARDVMPERLGEDGIYLSEFDLEENSLNDDNTNYFYELDEEADELRVIVVTDVSRGENPEFKNYDGQVGRLEMEFTVNKQGVGYEVRN
;
A
#
# COMPACT_ATOMS: atom_id res chain seq x y z
N MET A 1 26.19 43.21 -8.80
CA MET A 1 25.94 41.79 -9.15
C MET A 1 25.75 41.69 -10.65
N SER A 2 26.48 40.80 -11.31
CA SER A 2 26.32 40.59 -12.75
C SER A 2 24.99 39.90 -13.05
N ASN A 3 24.51 39.98 -14.29
CA ASN A 3 23.20 39.43 -14.68
C ASN A 3 23.16 37.89 -14.50
N GLU A 4 24.30 37.24 -14.65
CA GLU A 4 24.47 35.79 -14.46
C GLU A 4 24.28 35.40 -13.00
N THR A 5 24.83 36.19 -12.05
CA THR A 5 24.63 35.93 -10.61
C THR A 5 23.18 36.10 -10.21
N LYS A 6 22.48 37.09 -10.79
CA LYS A 6 21.04 37.29 -10.55
C LYS A 6 20.22 36.10 -11.06
N LEU A 7 20.55 35.60 -12.24
CA LEU A 7 19.86 34.47 -12.85
C LEU A 7 20.07 33.18 -12.04
N LEU A 8 21.30 32.92 -11.58
CA LEU A 8 21.62 31.79 -10.70
C LEU A 8 20.84 31.86 -9.38
N ILE A 9 20.89 33.00 -8.68
CA ILE A 9 20.18 33.18 -7.40
C ILE A 9 18.67 33.06 -7.60
N GLY A 10 18.14 33.62 -8.68
CA GLY A 10 16.73 33.49 -9.05
C GLY A 10 16.33 32.04 -9.27
N ALA A 11 17.14 31.25 -10.00
CA ALA A 11 16.89 29.83 -10.23
C ALA A 11 16.93 29.01 -8.93
N ILE A 12 17.87 29.30 -8.02
CA ILE A 12 17.95 28.65 -6.71
C ILE A 12 16.68 28.92 -5.91
N LEU A 13 16.29 30.18 -5.75
CA LEU A 13 15.10 30.56 -4.99
C LEU A 13 13.82 29.99 -5.61
N ALA A 14 13.68 30.10 -6.94
CA ALA A 14 12.53 29.55 -7.65
C ALA A 14 12.46 28.03 -7.49
N GLY A 15 13.60 27.33 -7.62
CA GLY A 15 13.68 25.88 -7.42
C GLY A 15 13.30 25.46 -6.00
N SER A 16 13.81 26.16 -4.99
CA SER A 16 13.45 25.91 -3.59
C SER A 16 11.95 26.12 -3.34
N ILE A 17 11.37 27.22 -3.81
CA ILE A 17 9.93 27.48 -3.64
C ILE A 17 9.08 26.44 -4.39
N ALA A 18 9.46 26.13 -5.62
CA ALA A 18 8.77 25.17 -6.46
C ALA A 18 8.78 23.74 -5.89
N TYR A 19 9.79 23.37 -5.13
CA TYR A 19 9.85 22.09 -4.43
C TYR A 19 9.12 22.13 -3.08
N LEU A 20 9.39 23.14 -2.26
CA LEU A 20 8.90 23.21 -0.88
C LEU A 20 7.40 23.46 -0.79
N VAL A 21 6.80 24.25 -1.69
CA VAL A 21 5.36 24.52 -1.67
C VAL A 21 4.54 23.25 -1.92
N PRO A 22 4.76 22.47 -2.99
CA PRO A 22 4.07 21.19 -3.16
C PRO A 22 4.38 20.18 -2.07
N LEU A 23 5.61 20.17 -1.54
CA LEU A 23 6.00 19.29 -0.44
C LEU A 23 5.16 19.56 0.81
N TYR A 24 4.89 20.83 1.14
CA TYR A 24 4.02 21.21 2.25
C TYR A 24 2.60 20.65 2.12
N PHE A 25 2.08 20.51 0.89
CA PHE A 25 0.79 19.89 0.60
C PHE A 25 0.86 18.36 0.42
N GLY A 26 1.98 17.72 0.75
CA GLY A 26 2.17 16.27 0.59
C GLY A 26 2.34 15.81 -0.87
N SER A 27 2.44 16.74 -1.82
CA SER A 27 2.56 16.43 -3.26
C SER A 27 4.02 16.44 -3.70
N ILE A 28 4.77 15.43 -3.24
CA ILE A 28 6.21 15.28 -3.51
C ILE A 28 6.51 15.26 -5.02
N TRP A 29 5.68 14.57 -5.81
CA TRP A 29 5.87 14.43 -7.27
C TRP A 29 5.65 15.72 -8.05
N LEU A 30 4.67 16.52 -7.62
CA LEU A 30 4.49 17.85 -8.18
C LEU A 30 5.72 18.73 -7.87
N GLY A 31 6.25 18.64 -6.64
CA GLY A 31 7.47 19.35 -6.24
C GLY A 31 8.68 18.97 -7.10
N TYR A 32 8.94 17.67 -7.29
CA TYR A 32 10.02 17.20 -8.17
C TYR A 32 9.83 17.62 -9.63
N THR A 33 8.59 17.60 -10.12
CA THR A 33 8.29 18.00 -11.51
C THR A 33 8.57 19.48 -11.74
N LEU A 34 8.12 20.36 -10.84
CA LEU A 34 8.39 21.79 -10.94
C LEU A 34 9.88 22.10 -10.79
N LEU A 35 10.58 21.41 -9.88
CA LEU A 35 12.04 21.53 -9.73
C LEU A 35 12.77 21.13 -11.02
N LEU A 36 12.35 20.04 -11.67
CA LEU A 36 12.91 19.61 -12.95
C LEU A 36 12.69 20.67 -14.04
N LEU A 37 11.48 21.24 -14.14
CA LEU A 37 11.18 22.29 -15.13
C LEU A 37 12.06 23.54 -14.95
N ILE A 38 12.28 23.96 -13.71
CA ILE A 38 13.16 25.10 -13.39
C ILE A 38 14.61 24.76 -13.73
N THR A 39 15.06 23.54 -13.41
CA THR A 39 16.41 23.07 -13.71
C THR A 39 16.65 23.02 -15.22
N ILE A 40 15.71 22.46 -15.99
CA ILE A 40 15.77 22.43 -17.46
C ILE A 40 15.79 23.84 -18.03
N SER A 41 14.96 24.74 -17.51
CA SER A 41 14.93 26.15 -17.96
C SER A 41 16.24 26.88 -17.69
N PHE A 42 16.82 26.68 -16.50
CA PHE A 42 18.12 27.24 -16.13
C PHE A 42 19.25 26.70 -16.99
N LEU A 43 19.37 25.37 -17.14
CA LEU A 43 20.40 24.74 -17.98
C LEU A 43 20.23 25.11 -19.46
N GLY A 44 18.98 25.20 -19.94
CA GLY A 44 18.67 25.71 -21.28
C GLY A 44 19.14 27.14 -21.49
N SER A 45 18.95 28.01 -20.50
CA SER A 45 19.45 29.40 -20.53
C SER A 45 20.98 29.46 -20.58
N LEU A 46 21.69 28.55 -19.89
CA LEU A 46 23.15 28.45 -19.94
C LEU A 46 23.65 27.98 -21.31
N ILE A 47 22.97 27.01 -21.94
CA ILE A 47 23.28 26.60 -23.32
C ILE A 47 23.09 27.79 -24.28
N TRP A 48 22.01 28.54 -24.12
CA TRP A 48 21.73 29.72 -24.94
C TRP A 48 22.79 30.80 -24.73
N PHE A 49 23.14 31.11 -23.49
CA PHE A 49 24.19 32.06 -23.13
C PHE A 49 25.55 31.64 -23.73
N ALA A 50 25.91 30.36 -23.63
CA ALA A 50 27.14 29.82 -24.18
C ALA A 50 27.21 29.96 -25.71
N ARG A 51 26.08 29.88 -26.41
CA ARG A 51 26.03 30.07 -27.86
C ARG A 51 26.27 31.51 -28.29
N LEU A 52 25.71 32.48 -27.54
CA LEU A 52 25.72 33.90 -27.90
C LEU A 52 26.96 34.65 -27.40
N ASN A 53 27.44 34.36 -26.20
CA ASN A 53 28.40 35.22 -25.50
C ASN A 53 29.82 34.63 -25.42
N LEU A 54 30.02 33.34 -25.71
CA LEU A 54 31.35 32.74 -25.69
C LEU A 54 32.01 32.82 -27.06
N GLU A 55 33.04 33.67 -27.17
CA GLU A 55 33.86 33.81 -28.38
C GLU A 55 34.69 32.55 -28.67
N SER A 56 35.20 31.90 -27.62
CA SER A 56 36.00 30.68 -27.77
C SER A 56 35.14 29.48 -28.17
N LYS A 57 35.44 28.93 -29.35
CA LYS A 57 34.79 27.71 -29.88
C LYS A 57 34.96 26.50 -28.97
N ILE A 58 36.12 26.38 -28.31
CA ILE A 58 36.43 25.28 -27.39
C ILE A 58 35.61 25.45 -26.10
N SER A 59 35.66 26.63 -25.48
CA SER A 59 34.90 26.92 -24.25
C SER A 59 33.40 26.72 -24.47
N ARG A 60 32.87 27.19 -25.61
CA ARG A 60 31.46 26.95 -25.98
C ARG A 60 31.11 25.46 -26.08
N ARG A 61 31.95 24.65 -26.73
CA ARG A 61 31.71 23.20 -26.84
C ARG A 61 31.73 22.53 -25.47
N VAL A 62 32.67 22.89 -24.62
CA VAL A 62 32.78 22.33 -23.26
C VAL A 62 31.54 22.69 -22.44
N VAL A 63 31.15 23.96 -22.40
CA VAL A 63 29.97 24.41 -21.62
C VAL A 63 28.69 23.75 -22.12
N ILE A 64 28.47 23.72 -23.44
CA ILE A 64 27.29 23.04 -24.01
C ILE A 64 27.32 21.55 -23.73
N GLY A 65 28.48 20.90 -23.86
CA GLY A 65 28.65 19.47 -23.59
C GLY A 65 28.32 19.12 -22.14
N VAL A 66 28.96 19.79 -21.18
CA VAL A 66 28.72 19.59 -19.74
C VAL A 66 27.26 19.88 -19.37
N THR A 67 26.72 21.01 -19.82
CA THR A 67 25.34 21.40 -19.51
C THR A 67 24.33 20.43 -20.13
N GLY A 68 24.59 19.96 -21.35
CA GLY A 68 23.79 18.94 -22.03
C GLY A 68 23.82 17.61 -21.29
N THR A 69 25.00 17.16 -20.84
CA THR A 69 25.13 15.95 -20.01
C THR A 69 24.35 16.09 -18.71
N LEU A 70 24.47 17.23 -18.01
CA LEU A 70 23.71 17.49 -16.78
C LEU A 70 22.20 17.44 -17.02
N LEU A 71 21.73 18.00 -18.13
CA LEU A 71 20.31 17.98 -18.49
C LEU A 71 19.82 16.54 -18.71
N ILE A 72 20.57 15.72 -19.47
CA ILE A 72 20.23 14.31 -19.69
C ILE A 72 20.22 13.54 -18.37
N CYS A 73 21.24 13.72 -17.51
CA CYS A 73 21.32 13.05 -16.21
C CYS A 73 20.12 13.40 -15.32
N ASN A 74 19.71 14.67 -15.25
CA ASN A 74 18.55 15.08 -14.45
C ASN A 74 17.25 14.44 -14.95
N ILE A 75 17.05 14.36 -16.26
CA ILE A 75 15.86 13.70 -16.84
C ILE A 75 15.88 12.20 -16.52
N LEU A 76 17.02 11.53 -16.69
CA LEU A 76 17.15 10.10 -16.39
C LEU A 76 16.91 9.79 -14.91
N LEU A 77 17.44 10.61 -13.99
CA LEU A 77 17.19 10.47 -12.55
C LEU A 77 15.71 10.67 -12.22
N PHE A 78 15.07 11.70 -12.77
CA PHE A 78 13.64 11.92 -12.57
C PHE A 78 12.79 10.72 -13.03
N VAL A 79 13.07 10.18 -14.23
CA VAL A 79 12.36 9.01 -14.76
C VAL A 79 12.62 7.77 -13.88
N HIS A 80 13.87 7.57 -13.44
CA HIS A 80 14.22 6.47 -12.55
C HIS A 80 13.45 6.54 -11.22
N ASP A 81 13.44 7.71 -10.58
CA ASP A 81 12.72 7.93 -9.32
C ASP A 81 11.21 7.79 -9.50
N TYR A 82 10.66 8.35 -10.59
CA TYR A 82 9.25 8.23 -10.91
C TYR A 82 8.81 6.77 -11.07
N ASN A 83 9.58 5.96 -11.78
CA ASN A 83 9.26 4.53 -11.94
C ASN A 83 9.41 3.77 -10.61
N ARG A 84 10.38 4.15 -9.77
CA ARG A 84 10.58 3.54 -8.45
C ARG A 84 9.40 3.79 -7.52
N LYS A 85 8.66 4.89 -7.68
CA LYS A 85 7.43 5.17 -6.93
C LYS A 85 6.40 4.05 -7.04
N ASP A 86 6.06 3.68 -8.26
CA ASP A 86 5.00 2.70 -8.51
C ASP A 86 5.46 1.32 -8.06
N TYR A 87 6.73 1.00 -8.27
CA TYR A 87 7.36 -0.20 -7.72
C TYR A 87 7.29 -0.26 -6.19
N GLN A 88 7.66 0.82 -5.49
CA GLN A 88 7.56 0.90 -4.03
C GLN A 88 6.12 0.79 -3.53
N LYS A 89 5.18 1.45 -4.20
CA LYS A 89 3.75 1.33 -3.88
C LYS A 89 3.27 -0.11 -3.99
N ASN A 90 3.64 -0.80 -5.07
CA ASN A 90 3.24 -2.20 -5.29
C ASN A 90 3.86 -3.13 -4.23
N ILE A 91 5.15 -2.95 -3.90
CA ILE A 91 5.79 -3.69 -2.81
C ILE A 91 5.07 -3.47 -1.48
N LEU A 92 4.73 -2.22 -1.14
CA LEU A 92 4.04 -1.92 0.11
C LEU A 92 2.66 -2.58 0.17
N LEU A 93 1.94 -2.61 -0.95
CA LEU A 93 0.66 -3.32 -1.04
C LEU A 93 0.84 -4.84 -0.92
N GLU A 94 1.90 -5.41 -1.47
CA GLU A 94 2.22 -6.83 -1.35
C GLU A 94 2.62 -7.21 0.09
N ILE A 95 3.47 -6.42 0.73
CA ILE A 95 3.82 -6.59 2.14
C ILE A 95 2.55 -6.49 3.00
N ARG A 96 1.67 -5.52 2.71
CA ARG A 96 0.39 -5.38 3.42
C ARG A 96 -0.49 -6.62 3.24
N LYS A 97 -0.63 -7.13 2.02
CA LYS A 97 -1.36 -8.40 1.75
C LYS A 97 -0.82 -9.55 2.59
N ILE A 98 0.52 -9.72 2.64
CA ILE A 98 1.15 -10.77 3.43
C ILE A 98 0.88 -10.60 4.94
N LEU A 99 0.96 -9.36 5.45
CA LEU A 99 0.68 -9.07 6.85
C LEU A 99 -0.78 -9.33 7.20
N ASP A 100 -1.73 -8.84 6.39
CA ASP A 100 -3.16 -9.04 6.61
C ASP A 100 -3.51 -10.54 6.58
N THR A 101 -2.96 -11.30 5.62
CA THR A 101 -3.10 -12.77 5.60
C THR A 101 -2.48 -13.42 6.84
N GLY A 102 -1.30 -12.98 7.26
CA GLY A 102 -0.65 -13.52 8.46
C GLY A 102 -1.46 -13.28 9.73
N ILE A 103 -2.00 -12.07 9.91
CA ILE A 103 -2.83 -11.67 11.04
C ILE A 103 -4.12 -12.47 11.05
N ALA A 104 -4.86 -12.48 9.93
CA ALA A 104 -6.11 -13.23 9.81
C ALA A 104 -5.93 -14.72 10.11
N ARG A 105 -4.85 -15.33 9.59
CA ARG A 105 -4.52 -16.72 9.90
C ARG A 105 -4.16 -16.91 11.37
N SER A 106 -3.40 -16.00 11.96
CA SER A 106 -3.00 -16.11 13.37
C SER A 106 -4.18 -15.99 14.32
N ASP A 107 -5.12 -15.09 14.05
CA ASP A 107 -6.30 -14.88 14.88
C ASP A 107 -7.35 -15.98 14.63
N VAL A 108 -7.86 -16.07 13.39
CA VAL A 108 -8.98 -16.96 13.05
C VAL A 108 -8.58 -18.43 13.03
N GLN A 109 -7.49 -18.79 12.32
CA GLN A 109 -7.14 -20.20 12.15
C GLN A 109 -6.79 -20.87 13.49
N LYS A 110 -6.16 -20.12 14.40
CA LYS A 110 -5.81 -20.59 15.75
C LYS A 110 -7.07 -20.92 16.55
N GLU A 111 -8.05 -20.03 16.57
CA GLU A 111 -9.32 -20.25 17.27
C GLU A 111 -10.10 -21.41 16.68
N LEU A 112 -10.22 -21.48 15.34
CA LEU A 112 -10.90 -22.60 14.69
C LEU A 112 -10.20 -23.95 14.96
N THR A 113 -8.87 -23.96 15.04
CA THR A 113 -8.10 -25.15 15.43
C THR A 113 -8.37 -25.56 16.87
N TYR A 114 -8.53 -24.58 17.77
CA TYR A 114 -8.90 -24.84 19.15
C TYR A 114 -10.31 -25.42 19.27
N VAL A 115 -11.29 -24.88 18.54
CA VAL A 115 -12.66 -25.44 18.42
C VAL A 115 -12.62 -26.88 17.91
N PHE A 116 -11.90 -27.14 16.82
CA PHE A 116 -11.76 -28.48 16.25
C PHE A 116 -11.14 -29.48 17.23
N SER A 117 -10.10 -29.06 17.96
CA SER A 117 -9.46 -29.87 19.00
C SER A 117 -10.43 -30.21 20.13
N ARG A 118 -11.26 -29.25 20.58
CA ARG A 118 -12.26 -29.44 21.62
C ARG A 118 -13.39 -30.36 21.18
N TYR A 119 -13.83 -30.24 19.93
CA TYR A 119 -14.83 -31.11 19.32
C TYR A 119 -14.38 -32.58 19.38
N HIS A 120 -13.14 -32.85 18.93
CA HIS A 120 -12.59 -34.21 18.94
C HIS A 120 -12.25 -34.77 20.33
N THR A 121 -11.70 -33.94 21.22
CA THR A 121 -11.26 -34.41 22.56
C THR A 121 -12.44 -34.62 23.50
N GLY A 122 -13.51 -33.85 23.32
CA GLY A 122 -14.73 -33.91 24.15
C GLY A 122 -15.79 -34.88 23.64
N ASP A 123 -15.52 -35.59 22.53
CA ASP A 123 -16.46 -36.51 21.87
C ASP A 123 -17.83 -35.85 21.61
N ARG A 124 -17.80 -34.60 21.12
CA ARG A 124 -19.01 -33.79 20.87
C ARG A 124 -19.64 -34.16 19.53
N ASN A 125 -20.95 -33.94 19.40
CA ASN A 125 -21.71 -34.33 18.22
C ASN A 125 -21.72 -33.27 17.10
N SER A 126 -21.47 -32.00 17.44
CA SER A 126 -21.48 -30.87 16.52
C SER A 126 -20.27 -29.94 16.72
N VAL A 127 -19.65 -29.57 15.60
CA VAL A 127 -18.60 -28.56 15.53
C VAL A 127 -19.18 -27.17 15.79
N VAL A 128 -20.36 -26.86 15.25
CA VAL A 128 -21.03 -25.57 15.45
C VAL A 128 -21.41 -25.36 16.91
N GLU A 129 -21.99 -26.36 17.57
CA GLU A 129 -22.27 -26.28 19.02
C GLU A 129 -20.98 -26.10 19.83
N THR A 130 -19.89 -26.75 19.41
CA THR A 130 -18.59 -26.59 20.04
C THR A 130 -18.04 -25.16 19.86
N ALA A 131 -18.19 -24.59 18.67
CA ALA A 131 -17.79 -23.21 18.39
C ALA A 131 -18.53 -22.22 19.29
N ARG A 132 -19.86 -22.36 19.40
CA ARG A 132 -20.70 -21.50 20.25
C ARG A 132 -20.32 -21.57 21.73
N ASP A 133 -19.93 -22.75 22.21
CA ASP A 133 -19.53 -22.95 23.61
C ASP A 133 -18.11 -22.44 23.91
N VAL A 134 -17.18 -22.63 22.96
CA VAL A 134 -15.76 -22.36 23.18
C VAL A 134 -15.38 -20.90 22.91
N MET A 135 -16.07 -20.22 21.99
CA MET A 135 -15.79 -18.83 21.63
C MET A 135 -17.07 -17.97 21.52
N PRO A 136 -17.94 -17.97 22.55
CA PRO A 136 -19.20 -17.23 22.52
C PRO A 136 -18.99 -15.72 22.33
N GLU A 137 -17.92 -15.17 22.91
CA GLU A 137 -17.61 -13.73 22.83
C GLU A 137 -17.12 -13.30 21.44
N ARG A 138 -16.70 -14.24 20.59
CA ARG A 138 -16.24 -13.94 19.22
C ARG A 138 -17.35 -14.03 18.18
N LEU A 139 -18.48 -14.65 18.50
CA LEU A 139 -19.62 -14.80 17.59
C LEU A 139 -20.71 -13.78 17.95
N GLY A 140 -20.59 -12.57 17.41
CA GLY A 140 -21.55 -11.49 17.65
C GLY A 140 -22.92 -11.78 17.02
N GLU A 141 -24.01 -11.28 17.62
CA GLU A 141 -25.39 -11.61 17.20
C GLU A 141 -25.72 -11.23 15.74
N ASP A 142 -24.98 -10.28 15.16
CA ASP A 142 -25.21 -9.74 13.81
C ASP A 142 -24.43 -10.48 12.70
N GLY A 143 -23.85 -11.65 12.99
CA GLY A 143 -22.98 -12.36 12.03
C GLY A 143 -21.57 -11.75 11.91
N ILE A 144 -21.21 -10.87 12.85
CA ILE A 144 -19.89 -10.25 12.94
C ILE A 144 -19.01 -11.13 13.82
N TYR A 145 -17.82 -11.46 13.31
CA TYR A 145 -16.81 -12.16 14.08
C TYR A 145 -15.95 -11.11 14.80
N LEU A 146 -15.88 -11.16 16.11
CA LEU A 146 -15.04 -10.24 16.89
C LEU A 146 -13.63 -10.81 16.97
N SER A 147 -12.67 -10.10 16.36
CA SER A 147 -11.26 -10.43 16.42
C SER A 147 -10.68 -10.17 17.82
N GLU A 148 -9.49 -10.69 18.10
CA GLU A 148 -8.79 -10.38 19.37
C GLU A 148 -8.60 -8.86 19.54
N PHE A 149 -8.39 -8.12 18.44
CA PHE A 149 -8.23 -6.66 18.47
C PHE A 149 -9.52 -5.91 18.82
N ASP A 150 -10.68 -6.44 18.41
CA ASP A 150 -12.00 -5.85 18.72
C ASP A 150 -12.37 -6.04 20.19
N LEU A 151 -11.88 -7.12 20.80
CA LEU A 151 -12.13 -7.45 22.21
C LEU A 151 -11.23 -6.64 23.16
N GLU A 152 -10.09 -6.12 22.69
CA GLU A 152 -9.20 -5.27 23.47
C GLU A 152 -9.67 -3.80 23.49
N GLU A 153 -10.24 -3.36 24.63
CA GLU A 153 -10.88 -2.04 24.87
C GLU A 153 -10.03 -0.77 24.57
N ASN A 154 -8.77 -0.89 24.15
CA ASN A 154 -7.85 0.23 23.88
C ASN A 154 -7.11 0.13 22.54
N SER A 155 -7.50 -0.77 21.64
CA SER A 155 -6.95 -0.78 20.29
C SER A 155 -7.43 0.48 19.55
N LEU A 156 -6.49 1.28 19.04
CA LEU A 156 -6.84 2.30 18.06
C LEU A 156 -7.44 1.56 16.86
N ASN A 157 -8.76 1.64 16.70
CA ASN A 157 -9.55 1.10 15.58
C ASN A 157 -9.08 1.68 14.23
N ASP A 158 -7.91 1.25 13.78
CA ASP A 158 -7.41 1.38 12.41
C ASP A 158 -7.25 -0.01 11.78
N ASP A 159 -8.05 -0.98 12.28
CA ASP A 159 -8.14 -2.26 11.60
C ASP A 159 -8.95 -2.05 10.33
N ASN A 160 -8.25 -2.08 9.21
CA ASN A 160 -8.83 -1.96 7.87
C ASN A 160 -9.27 -3.35 7.39
N THR A 161 -9.79 -4.16 8.32
CA THR A 161 -10.10 -5.58 8.16
C THR A 161 -11.44 -5.85 8.83
N ASN A 162 -12.38 -6.35 8.05
CA ASN A 162 -13.71 -6.72 8.52
C ASN A 162 -13.82 -8.24 8.61
N TYR A 163 -14.35 -8.72 9.73
CA TYR A 163 -14.51 -10.13 10.02
C TYR A 163 -16.00 -10.48 10.14
N PHE A 164 -16.45 -11.44 9.33
CA PHE A 164 -17.82 -11.95 9.31
C PHE A 164 -17.78 -13.44 9.63
N TYR A 165 -18.89 -14.00 10.11
CA TYR A 165 -19.03 -15.45 10.21
C TYR A 165 -20.38 -15.94 9.68
N GLU A 166 -20.38 -17.17 9.20
CA GLU A 166 -21.57 -17.90 8.79
C GLU A 166 -21.58 -19.28 9.43
N LEU A 167 -22.74 -19.67 9.97
CA LEU A 167 -22.98 -21.01 10.51
C LEU A 167 -23.87 -21.78 9.55
N ASP A 168 -23.41 -22.93 9.09
CA ASP A 168 -24.21 -23.92 8.36
C ASP A 168 -24.48 -25.09 9.30
N GLU A 169 -25.66 -25.09 9.93
CA GLU A 169 -26.10 -26.12 10.87
C GLU A 169 -26.38 -27.47 10.18
N GLU A 170 -26.71 -27.47 8.88
CA GLU A 170 -26.98 -28.70 8.14
C GLU A 170 -25.68 -29.43 7.77
N ALA A 171 -24.66 -28.67 7.36
CA ALA A 171 -23.32 -29.18 7.09
C ALA A 171 -22.46 -29.35 8.35
N ASP A 172 -22.90 -28.80 9.50
CA ASP A 172 -22.13 -28.68 10.75
C ASP A 172 -20.77 -27.99 10.51
N GLU A 173 -20.86 -26.81 9.91
CA GLU A 173 -19.73 -26.01 9.44
C GLU A 173 -19.82 -24.56 9.94
N LEU A 174 -18.70 -24.04 10.43
CA LEU A 174 -18.52 -22.61 10.69
C LEU A 174 -17.53 -22.05 9.68
N ARG A 175 -17.92 -20.95 9.04
CA ARG A 175 -17.07 -20.15 8.16
C ARG A 175 -16.82 -18.79 8.77
N VAL A 176 -15.58 -18.30 8.68
CA VAL A 176 -15.19 -16.94 9.05
C VAL A 176 -14.59 -16.29 7.81
N ILE A 177 -15.20 -15.20 7.38
CA ILE A 177 -14.86 -14.47 6.16
C ILE A 177 -14.19 -13.17 6.56
N VAL A 178 -12.98 -12.95 6.04
CA VAL A 178 -12.15 -11.80 6.36
C VAL A 178 -11.95 -10.97 5.10
N VAL A 179 -12.35 -9.70 5.13
CA VAL A 179 -12.25 -8.76 4.01
C VAL A 179 -11.39 -7.57 4.42
N THR A 180 -10.38 -7.23 3.62
CA THR A 180 -9.51 -6.06 3.90
C THR A 180 -9.85 -4.87 3.01
N ASP A 181 -9.86 -3.65 3.55
CA ASP A 181 -10.17 -2.45 2.76
C ASP A 181 -8.96 -1.95 1.94
N VAL A 182 -7.76 -2.33 2.36
CA VAL A 182 -6.50 -1.83 1.79
C VAL A 182 -5.90 -2.81 0.78
N SER A 183 -5.77 -4.08 1.16
CA SER A 183 -5.10 -5.09 0.35
C SER A 183 -5.96 -5.48 -0.85
N ARG A 184 -5.30 -5.70 -2.00
CA ARG A 184 -5.96 -6.08 -3.25
C ARG A 184 -5.99 -7.60 -3.38
N GLY A 185 -7.14 -8.12 -3.83
CA GLY A 185 -7.26 -9.48 -4.32
C GLY A 185 -6.50 -9.67 -5.63
N GLU A 186 -6.34 -10.91 -6.08
CA GLU A 186 -5.79 -11.22 -7.40
C GLU A 186 -6.76 -10.84 -8.53
N ASN A 187 -8.07 -11.00 -8.31
CA ASN A 187 -9.12 -10.64 -9.24
C ASN A 187 -9.71 -9.25 -8.91
N PRO A 188 -9.45 -8.22 -9.73
CA PRO A 188 -9.93 -6.86 -9.51
C PRO A 188 -11.44 -6.68 -9.73
N GLU A 189 -12.12 -7.67 -10.31
CA GLU A 189 -13.58 -7.65 -10.55
C GLU A 189 -14.36 -8.51 -9.53
N PHE A 190 -13.64 -9.22 -8.64
CA PHE A 190 -14.29 -10.04 -7.62
C PHE A 190 -15.07 -9.15 -6.65
N LYS A 191 -16.34 -9.47 -6.45
CA LYS A 191 -17.19 -8.79 -5.48
C LYS A 191 -17.10 -9.51 -4.14
N ASN A 192 -16.49 -8.83 -3.18
CA ASN A 192 -16.31 -9.26 -1.81
C ASN A 192 -17.65 -9.39 -1.05
N TYR A 193 -17.60 -10.11 0.06
CA TYR A 193 -18.74 -10.34 0.95
C TYR A 193 -19.40 -9.05 1.44
N ASP A 194 -18.59 -8.05 1.80
CA ASP A 194 -19.02 -6.72 2.24
C ASP A 194 -19.48 -5.81 1.08
N GLY A 195 -19.44 -6.31 -0.16
CA GLY A 195 -19.81 -5.57 -1.36
C GLY A 195 -18.69 -4.75 -1.98
N GLN A 196 -17.49 -4.70 -1.39
CA GLN A 196 -16.31 -4.13 -2.04
C GLN A 196 -15.88 -4.94 -3.25
N VAL A 197 -15.04 -4.36 -4.11
CA VAL A 197 -14.61 -5.00 -5.35
C VAL A 197 -13.09 -5.00 -5.44
N GLY A 198 -12.52 -6.17 -5.74
CA GLY A 198 -11.08 -6.36 -5.94
C GLY A 198 -10.24 -6.28 -4.67
N ARG A 199 -10.84 -6.49 -3.50
CA ARG A 199 -10.19 -6.46 -2.18
C ARG A 199 -9.86 -7.83 -1.68
N LEU A 200 -8.78 -8.01 -0.92
CA LEU A 200 -8.43 -9.35 -0.42
C LEU A 200 -9.60 -9.93 0.41
N GLU A 201 -10.05 -11.13 0.03
CA GLU A 201 -10.98 -11.95 0.82
C GLU A 201 -10.37 -13.30 1.15
N MET A 202 -10.49 -13.66 2.42
CA MET A 202 -10.09 -14.97 2.92
C MET A 202 -11.28 -15.62 3.60
N GLU A 203 -11.51 -16.89 3.30
CA GLU A 203 -12.47 -17.70 4.03
C GLU A 203 -11.72 -18.75 4.84
N PHE A 204 -12.09 -18.85 6.12
CA PHE A 204 -11.65 -19.89 7.03
C PHE A 204 -12.83 -20.78 7.36
N THR A 205 -12.63 -22.10 7.32
CA THR A 205 -13.70 -23.06 7.53
C THR A 205 -13.29 -24.06 8.60
N VAL A 206 -14.19 -24.36 9.53
CA VAL A 206 -14.07 -25.51 10.42
C VAL A 206 -15.28 -26.42 10.29
N ASN A 207 -15.03 -27.69 10.09
CA ASN A 207 -16.03 -28.75 10.01
C ASN A 207 -15.46 -30.05 10.60
N LYS A 208 -16.20 -31.15 10.47
CA LYS A 208 -15.82 -32.46 11.05
C LYS A 208 -14.51 -33.01 10.49
N GLN A 209 -14.08 -32.56 9.31
CA GLN A 209 -12.88 -33.03 8.64
C GLN A 209 -11.63 -32.26 9.08
N GLY A 210 -11.78 -30.99 9.47
CA GLY A 210 -10.65 -30.18 9.88
C GLY A 210 -10.91 -28.68 9.80
N VAL A 211 -9.79 -27.95 9.82
CA VAL A 211 -9.74 -26.50 9.63
C VAL A 211 -9.05 -26.21 8.30
N GLY A 212 -9.76 -25.52 7.41
CA GLY A 212 -9.26 -25.07 6.12
C GLY A 212 -9.23 -23.55 6.01
N TYR A 213 -8.49 -23.04 5.04
CA TYR A 213 -8.63 -21.66 4.60
C TYR A 213 -8.39 -21.56 3.09
N GLU A 214 -9.05 -20.61 2.45
CA GLU A 214 -8.92 -20.30 1.04
C GLU A 214 -8.88 -18.79 0.83
N VAL A 215 -7.98 -18.33 -0.05
CA VAL A 215 -8.01 -16.95 -0.55
C VAL A 215 -9.00 -16.96 -1.71
N ARG A 216 -10.13 -16.28 -1.56
CA ARG A 216 -11.23 -16.36 -2.53
C ARG A 216 -10.99 -15.55 -3.79
N ASN A 217 -10.04 -14.61 -3.75
CA ASN A 217 -9.81 -13.72 -4.87
C ASN A 217 -8.40 -13.25 -5.13
#